data_AF-A0A9E1ZN64-F1
#
_entry.id   AF-A0A9E1ZN64-F1
#
_cell.length_a   1.000
_cell.length_b   1.000
_cell.length_c   1.000
_cell.angle_alpha   90.00
_cell.angle_beta   90.00
_cell.angle_gamma   90.00
#
_symmetry.space_group_name_H-M   'P 1'
#
loop_
_entity.id
_entity.type
_entity.pdbx_description
1 polymer ?
#
loop_
_entity_poly.entity_id
_entity_poly.type
_entity_poly.pdbx_seq_one_letter_code
_entity_poly.pdbx_strand_id
1 'polypeptide(L)' 'MTLDEGIAEVSEKISAVSASAEIKIAKMSDEEARLSVYALAAEMGAIQDATLMPTIE' A
#
# COMPACT_ATOMS: atom_id res chain seq x y z
N MET A 1 10.80 -6.22 -10.86
CA MET A 1 9.99 -6.51 -9.66
C MET A 1 8.91 -7.49 -10.04
N THR A 2 8.75 -8.52 -9.23
CA THR A 2 7.59 -9.41 -9.24
C THR A 2 6.41 -8.74 -8.52
N LEU A 3 5.21 -9.26 -8.73
CA LEU A 3 4.00 -8.79 -8.03
C LEU A 3 4.20 -8.83 -6.50
N ASP A 4 4.78 -9.92 -5.98
CA ASP A 4 5.06 -10.07 -4.55
C ASP A 4 6.05 -9.03 -4.01
N GLU A 5 7.09 -8.69 -4.78
CA GLU A 5 8.02 -7.62 -4.40
C GLU A 5 7.32 -6.25 -4.38
N GLY A 6 6.45 -5.98 -5.35
CA GLY A 6 5.65 -4.75 -5.39
C GLY A 6 4.68 -4.64 -4.21
N ILE A 7 4.00 -5.74 -3.86
CA ILE A 7 3.12 -5.81 -2.69
C ILE A 7 3.91 -5.55 -1.40
N ALA A 8 5.10 -6.15 -1.27
CA ALA A 8 5.94 -5.98 -0.10
C ALA A 8 6.43 -4.53 0.04
N GLU A 9 6.88 -3.91 -1.05
CA GLU A 9 7.33 -2.51 -1.05
C GLU A 9 6.20 -1.55 -0.63
N VAL A 10 5.01 -1.70 -1.22
CA VAL A 10 3.86 -0.84 -0.89
C VAL A 10 3.44 -1.05 0.57
N SER A 11 3.45 -2.30 1.05
CA SER A 11 3.12 -2.61 2.45
C SER A 11 4.11 -1.98 3.42
N GLU A 12 5.41 -2.02 3.11
CA GLU A 12 6.46 -1.40 3.92
C GLU A 12 6.29 0.13 3.99
N LYS A 13 6.01 0.78 2.86
CA LYS A 13 5.73 2.22 2.80
C LYS A 13 4.54 2.62 3.68
N ILE A 14 3.47 1.83 3.67
CA ILE A 14 2.29 2.05 4.52
C ILE A 14 2.65 1.88 6.00
N SER A 15 3.33 0.80 6.35
CA SER A 15 3.72 0.53 7.74
C SER A 15 4.71 1.55 8.32
N ALA A 16 5.52 2.20 7.47
CA ALA A 16 6.43 3.25 7.90
C ALA A 16 5.70 4.53 8.38
N VAL A 17 4.52 4.82 7.83
CA VAL A 17 3.72 6.01 8.17
C VAL A 17 2.54 5.70 9.09
N SER A 18 2.12 4.44 9.17
CA SER A 18 1.05 3.99 10.06
C SER A 18 1.33 2.58 10.59
N ALA A 19 1.89 2.52 11.79
CA ALA A 19 2.20 1.25 12.46
C ALA A 19 0.94 0.47 12.89
N SER A 20 -0.21 1.14 12.96
CA SER A 20 -1.49 0.53 13.33
C SER A 20 -2.34 0.12 12.12
N ALA A 21 -1.87 0.37 10.89
CA ALA A 21 -2.61 0.03 9.68
C ALA A 21 -2.69 -1.48 9.48
N GLU A 22 -3.89 -1.99 9.26
CA GLU A 22 -4.12 -3.36 8.81
C GLU A 22 -4.21 -3.38 7.27
N ILE A 23 -3.36 -4.20 6.65
CA ILE A 23 -3.28 -4.33 5.19
C ILE A 23 -3.84 -5.70 4.79
N LYS A 24 -4.90 -5.70 3.96
CA LYS A 24 -5.47 -6.91 3.36
C LYS A 24 -5.08 -6.99 1.90
N ILE A 25 -4.39 -8.06 1.55
CA ILE A 25 -3.92 -8.33 0.19
C ILE A 25 -4.83 -9.37 -0.46
N ALA A 26 -5.38 -9.05 -1.61
CA ALA A 26 -6.11 -9.97 -2.46
C ALA A 26 -5.40 -10.07 -3.81
N LYS A 27 -4.69 -11.19 -4.05
CA LYS A 27 -4.13 -11.49 -5.38
C LYS A 27 -5.29 -11.81 -6.33
N MET A 28 -5.36 -11.09 -7.44
CA MET A 28 -6.38 -11.28 -8.46
C MET A 28 -5.84 -12.14 -9.61
N SER A 29 -4.57 -11.96 -9.95
CA SER A 29 -3.83 -12.70 -10.99
C SER A 29 -2.33 -12.75 -10.63
N ASP A 30 -1.51 -13.41 -11.46
CA ASP A 30 -0.04 -13.37 -11.34
C ASP A 30 0.54 -11.96 -11.54
N GLU A 31 -0.19 -11.06 -12.18
CA GLU A 31 0.22 -9.69 -12.50
C GLU A 31 -0.58 -8.61 -11.76
N GLU A 32 -1.64 -8.98 -11.02
CA GLU A 32 -2.54 -8.02 -10.38
C GLU A 32 -2.90 -8.42 -8.95
N ALA A 33 -2.79 -7.46 -8.04
CA ALA A 33 -3.27 -7.59 -6.67
C ALA A 33 -3.92 -6.31 -6.19
N ARG A 34 -4.90 -6.47 -5.31
CA ARG A 34 -5.58 -5.38 -4.61
C ARG A 34 -5.13 -5.35 -3.17
N LEU A 35 -4.69 -4.19 -2.70
CA LEU A 35 -4.41 -3.92 -1.29
C LEU A 35 -5.53 -3.06 -0.72
N SER A 36 -6.13 -3.51 0.39
CA SER A 36 -7.09 -2.74 1.17
C SER A 36 -6.45 -2.36 2.49
N VAL A 37 -6.33 -1.06 2.77
CA VAL A 37 -5.66 -0.54 3.97
C VAL A 37 -6.70 0.02 4.93
N TYR A 38 -6.65 -0.42 6.18
CA TYR A 38 -7.51 0.03 7.25
C TYR A 38 -6.66 0.66 8.34
N ALA A 39 -6.80 1.97 8.54
CA ALA A 39 -6.02 2.73 9.51
C ALA A 39 -6.91 3.79 10.19
N LEU A 40 -6.37 4.48 11.18
CA LEU A 40 -7.09 5.60 11.80
C LEU A 40 -7.27 6.73 10.78
N ALA A 41 -8.39 7.45 10.89
CA ALA A 41 -8.69 8.56 9.98
C ALA A 41 -7.59 9.63 9.94
N ALA A 42 -6.89 9.83 11.07
CA ALA A 42 -5.77 10.77 11.17
C ALA A 42 -4.54 10.34 10.33
N GLU A 43 -4.38 9.06 10.03
CA GLU A 43 -3.24 8.49 9.32
C GLU A 43 -3.51 8.33 7.82
N MET A 44 -4.78 8.40 7.38
CA MET A 44 -5.18 8.20 5.98
C MET A 44 -4.49 9.15 5.00
N GLY A 45 -4.26 10.41 5.38
CA GLY A 45 -3.56 11.37 4.53
C GLY A 45 -2.11 10.98 4.29
N ALA A 46 -1.40 10.55 5.34
CA ALA A 46 0.00 10.11 5.24
C ALA A 46 0.12 8.81 4.43
N ILE A 47 -0.83 7.88 4.58
CA ILE A 47 -0.89 6.64 3.80
C ILE A 47 -1.11 6.94 2.32
N GLN A 48 -2.03 7.86 1.98
CA GLN A 48 -2.28 8.25 0.59
C GLN A 48 -1.04 8.88 -0.05
N ASP A 49 -0.37 9.79 0.67
CA ASP A 49 0.87 10.41 0.19
C ASP A 49 1.99 9.38 -0.04
N ALA A 50 2.20 8.47 0.91
CA ALA A 50 3.23 7.44 0.82
C ALA A 50 2.99 6.39 -0.28
N THR A 51 1.73 6.21 -0.68
CA THR A 51 1.33 5.25 -1.73
C THR A 51 1.08 5.92 -3.08
N LEU A 52 1.12 7.24 -3.14
CA LEU A 52 0.98 7.98 -4.39
C LEU A 52 2.22 7.69 -5.25
N MET A 53 2.03 7.02 -6.38
CA MET A 53 3.07 7.00 -7.40
C MET A 53 3.07 8.38 -8.06
N PRO A 54 4.22 9.09 -8.13
CA PRO A 54 4.29 10.33 -8.86
C PRO A 54 3.92 10.03 -10.32
N THR A 55 2.78 10.54 -10.77
CA THR A 55 2.47 10.59 -12.19
C THR A 55 3.49 11.53 -12.83
N ILE A 56 4.37 11.00 -13.67
CA ILE A 56 5.15 11.84 -14.58
C ILE A 56 4.14 12.41 -15.58
N GLU A 57 3.97 13.73 -15.57
CA GLU A 57 3.26 14.48 -16.63
C GLU A 57 4.02 14.43 -17.97
#